data_AF-A0A1F8TNT9-F1
#
_entry.id   AF-A0A1F8TNT9-F1
#
_cell.length_a   1.000
_cell.length_b   1.000
_cell.length_c   1.000
_cell.angle_alpha   90.00
_cell.angle_beta   90.00
_cell.angle_gamma   90.00
#
_symmetry.space_group_name_H-M   'P 1'
#
loop_
_entity.id
_entity.type
_entity.pdbx_description
1 polymer ?
#
loop_
_entity_poly.entity_id
_entity_poly.type
_entity_poly.pdbx_seq_one_letter_code
_entity_poly.pdbx_strand_id
1 'polypeptide(L)' 'MLFVLRALDAAGAIDDTRAQPSIAWLLSRQDERGRWGGRAPYSDRMPSKVDASKWVTLQAITLLKHAFPGAD' A
#
# COMPACT_ATOMS: atom_id res chain seq x y z
N MET A 1 -0.43 -3.12 8.47
CA MET A 1 -0.55 -4.17 7.45
C MET A 1 0.28 -3.91 6.20
N LEU A 2 0.17 -2.74 5.54
CA LEU A 2 0.92 -2.45 4.30
C LEU A 2 2.44 -2.73 4.40
N PHE A 3 3.08 -2.41 5.52
CA PHE A 3 4.49 -2.74 5.76
C PHE A 3 4.78 -4.25 5.63
N VAL A 4 3.93 -5.10 6.23
CA VAL A 4 4.11 -6.56 6.21
C VAL A 4 3.94 -7.10 4.79
N LEU A 5 2.92 -6.63 4.06
CA LEU A 5 2.72 -6.98 2.66
C LEU A 5 3.93 -6.60 1.80
N ARG A 6 4.52 -5.41 2.03
CA ARG A 6 5.75 -5.00 1.33
C ARG A 6 6.97 -5.85 1.67
N ALA A 7 7.07 -6.34 2.91
CA ALA A 7 8.13 -7.25 3.29
C ALA A 7 7.97 -8.61 2.59
N LEU A 8 6.74 -9.10 2.44
CA LEU A 8 6.43 -10.32 1.68
C LEU A 8 6.74 -10.15 0.20
N ASP A 9 6.36 -9.01 -0.39
CA ASP A 9 6.71 -8.64 -1.78
C ASP A 9 8.22 -8.61 -2.00
N ALA A 10 8.97 -7.93 -1.11
CA ALA A 10 10.43 -7.90 -1.18
C ALA A 10 11.09 -9.29 -1.00
N ALA A 11 10.41 -10.22 -0.31
CA ALA A 11 10.86 -11.60 -0.14
C ALA A 11 10.41 -12.54 -1.28
N GLY A 12 9.68 -12.04 -2.29
CA GLY A 12 9.13 -12.85 -3.38
C GLY A 12 7.98 -13.77 -2.95
N ALA A 13 7.30 -13.46 -1.85
CA ALA A 13 6.27 -14.29 -1.23
C ALA A 13 4.87 -13.66 -1.29
N ILE A 14 4.66 -12.65 -2.15
CA ILE A 14 3.36 -11.96 -2.25
C ILE A 14 2.25 -12.84 -2.82
N ASP A 15 2.61 -13.85 -3.63
CA ASP A 15 1.67 -14.81 -4.23
C ASP A 15 1.22 -15.92 -3.27
N ASP A 16 1.76 -15.97 -2.05
CA ASP A 16 1.34 -16.91 -1.03
C ASP A 16 -0.15 -16.68 -0.68
N THR A 17 -0.95 -17.75 -0.70
CA THR A 17 -2.40 -17.67 -0.44
C THR A 17 -2.73 -17.08 0.94
N ARG A 18 -1.79 -17.18 1.89
CA ARG A 18 -1.92 -16.58 3.23
C ARG A 18 -1.83 -15.05 3.21
N ALA A 19 -1.30 -14.45 2.15
CA ALA A 19 -1.30 -13.00 1.96
C ALA A 19 -2.68 -12.45 1.53
N GLN A 20 -3.53 -13.30 0.93
CA GLN A 20 -4.81 -12.88 0.33
C GLN A 20 -5.76 -12.15 1.29
N PRO A 21 -5.98 -12.58 2.55
CA PRO A 21 -6.81 -11.83 3.48
C PRO A 21 -6.27 -10.42 3.77
N SER A 22 -4.94 -10.27 3.79
CA SER A 22 -4.27 -8.98 4.03
C SER A 22 -4.35 -8.09 2.79
N ILE A 23 -4.26 -8.66 1.59
CA ILE A 23 -4.49 -7.96 0.32
C ILE A 23 -5.96 -7.49 0.22
N ALA A 24 -6.92 -8.36 0.54
CA ALA A 24 -8.33 -8.00 0.58
C ALA A 24 -8.61 -6.88 1.59
N TRP A 25 -8.00 -6.94 2.78
CA TRP A 25 -8.05 -5.86 3.75
C TRP A 25 -7.44 -4.56 3.22
N LEU A 26 -6.32 -4.64 2.47
CA LEU A 26 -5.73 -3.45 1.86
C LEU A 26 -6.69 -2.82 0.85
N LEU A 27 -7.24 -3.62 -0.07
CA LEU A 27 -8.20 -3.17 -1.09
C LEU A 27 -9.45 -2.53 -0.46
N SER A 28 -9.98 -3.09 0.63
CA SER A 28 -11.15 -2.54 1.31
C SER A 28 -10.93 -1.16 1.97
N ARG A 29 -9.70 -0.65 1.98
CA ARG A 29 -9.32 0.66 2.53
C ARG A 29 -9.07 1.71 1.45
N GLN A 30 -9.20 1.35 0.17
CA GLN A 30 -9.11 2.28 -0.94
C GLN A 30 -10.30 3.25 -0.90
N ASP A 31 -10.04 4.55 -1.06
CA ASP A 31 -11.09 5.56 -1.19
C ASP A 31 -11.71 5.56 -2.61
N GLU A 32 -12.81 6.30 -2.79
CA GLU A 32 -13.50 6.43 -4.08
C GLU A 32 -12.62 7.01 -5.20
N ARG A 33 -11.51 7.67 -4.85
CA ARG A 33 -10.54 8.24 -5.79
C ARG A 33 -9.38 7.28 -6.07
N GLY A 34 -9.45 6.05 -5.57
CA GLY A 34 -8.43 5.02 -5.75
C GLY A 34 -7.21 5.18 -4.84
N ARG A 35 -7.29 5.98 -3.76
CA ARG A 35 -6.15 6.30 -2.90
C ARG A 35 -6.25 5.64 -1.53
N TRP A 36 -5.10 5.51 -0.87
CA TRP A 36 -5.01 5.08 0.51
C TRP A 36 -4.57 6.23 1.41
N GLY A 37 -5.33 6.46 2.47
CA GLY A 37 -4.99 7.46 3.47
C GLY A 37 -3.69 7.12 4.19
N GLY A 38 -2.79 8.10 4.28
CA GLY A 38 -1.58 8.02 5.10
C GLY A 38 -1.69 8.91 6.32
N ARG A 39 -1.18 8.46 7.48
CA ARG A 39 -1.02 9.32 8.65
C ARG A 39 0.44 9.75 8.75
N ALA A 40 0.69 11.05 8.71
CA ALA A 40 1.99 11.65 9.00
C ALA A 40 1.92 12.38 10.35
N PRO A 41 2.20 11.71 11.48
CA PRO A 41 2.10 12.31 12.82
C PRO A 41 3.07 13.47 13.05
N TYR A 42 4.07 13.63 12.19
CA TYR A 42 5.05 14.72 12.25
C TYR A 42 4.88 15.73 11.10
N SER A 43 3.77 15.69 10.36
CA SER A 43 3.52 16.59 9.23
C SER A 43 3.62 18.06 9.60
N ASP A 44 3.15 18.44 10.79
CA ASP A 44 3.23 19.82 11.29
C ASP A 44 4.64 20.24 11.73
N ARG A 45 5.56 19.28 11.89
CA ARG A 45 6.95 19.52 12.31
C ARG A 45 7.95 19.51 11.15
N MET A 46 7.52 19.16 9.94
CA MET A 46 8.39 19.13 8.77
C MET A 46 8.24 20.40 7.92
N PRO A 47 9.35 21.05 7.53
CA PRO A 47 9.31 22.23 6.67
C PRO A 47 8.75 21.93 5.27
N SER A 48 8.82 20.67 4.82
CA SER A 48 8.19 20.18 3.59
C SER A 48 6.92 19.37 3.88
N LYS A 49 5.79 19.81 3.33
CA LYS A 49 4.49 19.13 3.45
C LYS A 49 4.33 18.07 2.37
N VAL A 50 4.91 16.89 2.59
CA VAL A 50 4.65 15.73 1.73
C VAL A 50 3.30 15.12 2.12
N ASP A 51 2.37 15.06 1.16
CA ASP A 51 1.10 14.36 1.35
C ASP A 51 1.36 12.85 1.53
N ALA A 52 1.19 12.39 2.77
CA ALA A 52 1.39 10.99 3.15
C ALA A 52 0.53 10.03 2.30
N SER A 53 -0.66 10.48 1.87
CA SER A 53 -1.56 9.66 1.07
C SER A 53 -0.97 9.35 -0.29
N LYS A 54 -0.16 10.26 -0.89
CA LYS A 54 0.53 10.00 -2.16
C LYS A 54 1.54 8.86 -2.02
N TRP A 55 2.35 8.89 -0.97
CA TRP A 55 3.36 7.86 -0.75
C TRP A 55 2.71 6.50 -0.43
N VAL A 56 1.70 6.48 0.44
CA VAL A 56 0.96 5.25 0.76
C VAL A 56 0.27 4.69 -0.49
N THR A 57 -0.33 5.55 -1.32
CA THR A 57 -0.97 5.14 -2.58
C THR A 57 0.04 4.55 -3.55
N LEU A 58 1.20 5.19 -3.74
CA LEU A 58 2.27 4.65 -4.60
C LEU A 58 2.68 3.25 -4.13
N GLN A 59 2.93 3.09 -2.83
CA GLN A 59 3.35 1.81 -2.26
C GLN A 59 2.27 0.72 -2.40
N ALA A 60 1.00 1.06 -2.20
CA ALA A 60 -0.10 0.12 -2.38
C ALA A 60 -0.23 -0.31 -3.84
N ILE A 61 -0.17 0.63 -4.80
CA ILE A 61 -0.28 0.31 -6.22
C ILE A 61 0.91 -0.53 -6.71
N THR A 62 2.15 -0.19 -6.30
CA THR A 62 3.34 -1.01 -6.65
C THR A 62 3.15 -2.45 -6.19
N LEU A 63 2.74 -2.64 -4.93
CA LEU A 63 2.49 -3.98 -4.38
C LEU A 63 1.37 -4.71 -5.13
N LEU A 64 0.27 -4.03 -5.44
CA LEU A 64 -0.85 -4.63 -6.15
C LEU A 64 -0.49 -5.02 -7.59
N LYS A 65 0.39 -4.28 -8.26
CA LYS A 65 0.91 -4.67 -9.59
C LYS A 65 1.69 -5.98 -9.54
N HIS A 66 2.49 -6.18 -8.50
CA HIS A 66 3.23 -7.45 -8.34
C HIS A 66 2.30 -8.61 -7.98
N ALA A 67 1.30 -8.36 -7.11
CA ALA A 67 0.31 -9.36 -6.72
C ALA A 67 -0.66 -9.75 -7.86
N PHE A 68 -0.81 -8.90 -8.89
CA PHE A 68 -1.72 -9.11 -10.02
C PHE A 68 -1.05 -8.74 -11.36
N PRO A 69 -0.07 -9.54 -11.85
CA PRO A 69 0.78 -9.20 -12.99
C PRO A 69 0.09 -9.24 -14.39
N GLY A 70 -1.24 -9.17 -14.46
CA GLY A 70 -2.00 -9.22 -15.72
C GLY A 70 -3.27 -8.36 -15.74
N ALA A 71 -3.37 -7.37 -14.86
CA ALA A 71 -4.53 -6.48 -14.75
C ALA A 71 -4.43 -5.18 -15.60
N ASP A 72 -3.62 -5.21 -16.66
CA ASP A 72 -3.37 -4.08 -17.57
C ASP A 72 -4.42 -3.99 -18.70
#